data_AF-A0A140DX40-F1
#
_entry.id   AF-A0A140DX40-F1
#
_cell.length_a   1.000
_cell.length_b   1.000
_cell.length_c   1.000
_cell.angle_alpha   90.00
_cell.angle_beta   90.00
_cell.angle_gamma   90.00
#
_symmetry.space_group_name_H-M   'P 1'
#
loop_
_entity.id
_entity.type
_entity.pdbx_description
1 polymer ?
#
loop_
_entity_poly.entity_id
_entity_poly.type
_entity_poly.pdbx_seq_one_letter_code
_entity_poly.pdbx_strand_id
1 'polypeptide(L)'
;MLTANGMNEQDLEKALQLEPGSIRELMDKDEATGTVWDAALTWFNDLPSLSYPAANILDDIRDCIQAAGPDAGCEVYYGVNAGNLIFTGLRVTDTGAYYGSDTDSPLLATMHLTLKEAQTLFFKQNCTLQAD
;
A
#
# COMPACT_ATOMS: atom_id res chain seq x y z
N MET A 1 9.06 13.09 -3.17
CA MET A 1 8.29 12.58 -4.32
C MET A 1 7.81 11.18 -3.92
N LEU A 2 6.49 10.94 -3.88
CA LEU A 2 5.86 9.69 -3.38
C LEU A 2 6.27 8.41 -4.16
N THR A 3 7.05 8.58 -5.22
CA THR A 3 7.47 7.56 -6.19
C THR A 3 8.48 6.53 -5.68
N ALA A 4 9.21 6.81 -4.59
CA ALA A 4 10.29 5.89 -4.14
C ALA A 4 9.77 4.53 -3.67
N ASN A 5 8.52 4.45 -3.21
CA ASN A 5 7.94 3.24 -2.62
C ASN A 5 6.74 2.70 -3.42
N GLY A 6 6.66 2.98 -4.72
CA GLY A 6 5.64 2.40 -5.61
C GLY A 6 4.20 2.92 -5.42
N MET A 7 3.94 3.75 -4.41
CA MET A 7 2.65 4.40 -4.17
C MET A 7 2.51 5.63 -5.09
N ASN A 8 1.39 5.72 -5.80
CA ASN A 8 1.08 6.82 -6.70
C ASN A 8 -0.04 7.73 -6.12
N GLU A 9 -0.37 8.82 -6.81
CA GLU A 9 -1.41 9.78 -6.37
C GLU A 9 -2.76 9.11 -6.13
N GLN A 10 -3.16 8.16 -6.98
CA GLN A 10 -4.44 7.44 -6.85
C GLN A 10 -4.46 6.53 -5.63
N ASP A 11 -3.32 5.93 -5.28
CA ASP A 11 -3.19 5.10 -4.09
C ASP A 11 -3.39 5.95 -2.83
N LEU A 12 -2.78 7.15 -2.81
CA LEU A 12 -2.92 8.10 -1.71
C LEU A 12 -4.33 8.69 -1.63
N GLU A 13 -4.97 8.98 -2.76
CA GLU A 13 -6.38 9.40 -2.82
C GLU A 13 -7.30 8.32 -2.24
N LYS A 14 -7.11 7.05 -2.62
CA LYS A 14 -7.86 5.93 -2.04
C LYS A 14 -7.63 5.80 -0.53
N ALA A 15 -6.39 5.88 -0.08
CA ALA A 15 -6.04 5.75 1.33
C ALA A 15 -6.65 6.85 2.21
N LEU A 16 -6.73 8.07 1.67
CA LEU A 16 -7.30 9.24 2.34
C LEU A 16 -8.79 9.44 2.04
N GLN A 17 -9.42 8.53 1.29
CA GLN A 17 -10.83 8.61 0.84
C GLN A 17 -11.14 9.93 0.11
N LEU A 18 -10.21 10.36 -0.74
CA LEU A 18 -10.36 11.54 -1.59
C LEU A 18 -10.88 11.15 -2.98
N GLU A 19 -11.51 12.11 -3.65
CA GLU A 19 -11.96 11.92 -5.03
C GLU A 19 -10.76 11.78 -5.99
N PRO A 20 -10.86 10.94 -7.04
CA PRO A 20 -9.79 10.77 -8.01
C PRO A 20 -9.35 12.10 -8.66
N GLY A 21 -8.06 12.36 -8.68
CA GLY A 21 -7.47 13.59 -9.21
C GLY A 21 -7.46 14.77 -8.24
N SER A 22 -8.02 14.63 -7.03
CA SER A 22 -7.98 15.68 -6.00
C SER A 22 -6.56 16.08 -5.65
N ILE A 23 -5.65 15.12 -5.45
CA ILE A 23 -4.27 15.42 -5.07
C ILE A 23 -3.56 16.18 -6.19
N ARG A 24 -3.79 15.77 -7.43
CA ARG A 24 -3.22 16.44 -8.60
C ARG A 24 -3.76 17.86 -8.77
N GLU A 25 -5.07 18.05 -8.64
CA GLU A 25 -5.70 19.37 -8.73
C GLU A 25 -5.19 20.31 -7.64
N LEU A 26 -5.03 19.80 -6.41
CA LEU A 26 -4.47 20.54 -5.29
C LEU A 26 -3.01 20.93 -5.55
N MET A 27 -2.19 20.01 -6.05
CA MET A 27 -0.78 20.28 -6.41
C MET A 27 -0.67 21.32 -7.53
N ASP A 28 -1.46 21.19 -8.59
CA ASP A 28 -1.43 22.07 -9.76
C ASP A 28 -1.85 23.50 -9.43
N LYS A 29 -2.69 23.68 -8.41
CA LYS A 29 -3.17 25.00 -7.98
C LYS A 29 -2.30 25.67 -6.92
N ASP A 30 -1.23 25.02 -6.46
CA ASP A 30 -0.51 25.41 -5.22
C ASP A 30 -1.46 25.52 -4.00
N GLU A 31 -2.64 24.88 -4.13
CA GLU A 31 -3.73 24.80 -3.16
C GLU A 31 -3.70 23.46 -2.43
N ALA A 32 -2.61 22.69 -2.58
CA ALA A 32 -2.29 21.59 -1.68
C ALA A 32 -2.03 22.20 -0.31
N THR A 33 -3.15 22.55 0.33
CA THR A 33 -3.22 23.20 1.62
C THR A 33 -2.34 22.39 2.56
N GLY A 34 -1.74 23.08 3.54
CA GLY A 34 -1.07 22.40 4.65
C GLY A 34 -1.92 21.24 5.16
N THR A 35 -3.25 21.38 5.18
CA THR A 35 -4.21 20.34 5.58
C THR A 35 -4.11 19.00 4.85
N VAL A 36 -3.95 18.95 3.52
CA VAL A 36 -3.89 17.66 2.80
C VAL A 36 -2.53 16.99 3.01
N TRP A 37 -1.46 17.77 3.02
CA TRP A 37 -0.13 17.29 3.35
C TRP A 37 -0.02 16.89 4.82
N ASP A 38 -0.63 17.63 5.73
CA ASP A 38 -0.73 17.33 7.16
C ASP A 38 -1.52 16.04 7.35
N ALA A 39 -2.64 15.85 6.66
CA ALA A 39 -3.41 14.61 6.71
C ALA A 39 -2.61 13.41 6.20
N ALA A 40 -1.90 13.56 5.07
CA ALA A 40 -1.03 12.53 4.55
C ALA A 40 0.13 12.22 5.52
N LEU A 41 0.79 13.25 6.06
CA LEU A 41 1.88 13.11 7.03
C LEU A 41 1.41 12.48 8.35
N THR A 42 0.25 12.89 8.88
CA THR A 42 -0.40 12.27 10.04
C THR A 42 -0.67 10.79 9.75
N TRP A 43 -1.25 10.47 8.59
CA TRP A 43 -1.50 9.09 8.20
C TRP A 43 -0.21 8.26 8.15
N PHE A 44 0.87 8.75 7.52
CA PHE A 44 2.15 8.04 7.48
C PHE A 44 2.76 7.85 8.88
N ASN A 45 2.62 8.85 9.76
CA ASN A 45 3.14 8.80 11.13
C ASN A 45 2.36 7.83 12.04
N ASP A 46 1.09 7.61 11.75
CA ASP A 46 0.24 6.67 12.50
C ASP A 46 0.48 5.21 12.09
N LEU A 47 1.13 4.96 10.95
CA LEU A 47 1.48 3.61 10.53
C LEU A 47 2.56 3.01 11.46
N PRO A 48 2.44 1.72 11.83
CA PRO A 48 3.42 1.07 12.68
C PRO A 48 4.79 1.01 12.00
N SER A 49 5.84 1.34 12.75
CA SER A 49 7.22 1.09 12.33
C SER A 49 7.56 -0.38 12.58
N LEU A 50 7.69 -1.16 11.52
CA LEU A 50 7.98 -2.58 11.55
C LEU A 50 9.45 -2.84 11.20
N SER A 51 10.09 -3.71 11.98
CA SER A 51 11.35 -4.35 11.57
C SER A 51 10.97 -5.48 10.60
N TYR A 52 11.35 -5.38 9.33
CA TYR A 52 11.11 -6.42 8.28
C TYR A 52 11.37 -7.84 8.84
N PRO A 53 10.63 -8.91 8.46
CA PRO A 53 10.29 -9.25 7.06
C PRO A 53 8.88 -9.79 6.83
N ALA A 54 8.19 -9.29 5.80
CA ALA A 54 7.08 -10.09 5.29
C ALA A 54 7.69 -11.31 4.58
N ALA A 55 7.35 -12.51 5.05
CA ALA A 55 7.58 -13.79 4.40
C ALA A 55 7.21 -13.75 2.90
N ASN A 56 7.53 -14.80 2.14
CA ASN A 56 7.36 -14.94 0.67
C ASN A 56 5.99 -14.51 0.10
N ILE A 57 5.64 -13.23 0.20
CA ILE A 57 4.31 -12.72 -0.08
C ILE A 57 4.10 -12.57 -1.57
N LEU A 58 5.18 -12.53 -2.35
CA LEU A 58 5.12 -12.77 -3.80
C LEU A 58 4.63 -14.19 -4.10
N ASP A 59 5.09 -15.18 -3.35
CA ASP A 59 4.62 -16.55 -3.54
C ASP A 59 3.17 -16.68 -3.05
N ASP A 60 2.82 -16.09 -1.90
CA ASP A 60 1.44 -16.05 -1.42
C ASP A 60 0.49 -15.37 -2.42
N ILE A 61 0.87 -14.22 -2.99
CA ILE A 61 0.09 -13.53 -4.03
C ILE A 61 -0.02 -14.41 -5.28
N ARG A 62 1.07 -15.09 -5.70
CA ARG A 62 1.04 -16.01 -6.86
C ARG A 62 0.11 -17.19 -6.62
N ASP A 63 0.09 -17.73 -5.41
CA ASP A 63 -0.80 -18.84 -5.04
C ASP A 63 -2.26 -18.37 -4.99
N CYS A 64 -2.52 -17.17 -4.46
CA CYS A 64 -3.84 -16.54 -4.51
C CYS A 64 -4.32 -16.33 -5.96
N ILE A 65 -3.45 -15.86 -6.86
CA ILE A 65 -3.78 -15.68 -8.29
C ILE A 65 -4.13 -17.03 -8.94
N GLN A 66 -3.40 -18.10 -8.59
CA GLN A 66 -3.70 -19.44 -9.11
C GLN A 66 -5.06 -19.96 -8.60
N ALA A 67 -5.42 -19.65 -7.36
CA ALA A 67 -6.65 -20.13 -6.74
C ALA A 67 -7.90 -19.32 -7.14
N ALA A 68 -7.81 -17.99 -7.13
CA ALA A 68 -8.96 -17.08 -7.28
C ALA A 68 -8.97 -16.33 -8.63
N GLY A 69 -7.86 -16.35 -9.37
CA GLY A 69 -7.70 -15.59 -10.60
C GLY A 69 -7.11 -14.19 -10.39
N PRO A 70 -6.49 -13.59 -11.41
CA PRO A 70 -5.76 -12.32 -11.30
C PRO A 70 -6.65 -11.11 -11.00
N ASP A 71 -7.92 -11.17 -11.36
CA ASP A 71 -8.88 -10.07 -11.20
C ASP A 71 -9.65 -10.13 -9.86
N ALA A 72 -9.37 -11.12 -9.02
CA ALA A 72 -9.98 -11.23 -7.70
C ALA A 72 -9.56 -10.05 -6.81
N GLY A 73 -10.50 -9.59 -5.98
CA GLY A 73 -10.30 -8.47 -5.07
C GLY A 73 -9.40 -8.83 -3.89
N CYS A 74 -8.63 -7.84 -3.45
CA CYS A 74 -7.82 -7.94 -2.25
C CYS A 74 -7.67 -6.59 -1.57
N GLU A 75 -7.43 -6.64 -0.27
CA GLU A 75 -7.00 -5.51 0.54
C GLU A 75 -5.50 -5.63 0.75
N VAL A 76 -4.76 -4.58 0.41
CA VAL A 76 -3.33 -4.50 0.67
C VAL A 76 -3.07 -3.61 1.87
N TYR A 77 -2.16 -4.02 2.74
CA TYR A 77 -1.87 -3.39 4.02
C TYR A 77 -0.46 -2.80 3.98
N TYR A 78 -0.29 -1.60 4.54
CA TYR A 78 0.99 -0.88 4.57
C TYR A 78 1.46 -0.55 5.98
N GLY A 79 2.78 -0.48 6.15
CA GLY A 79 3.47 -0.01 7.35
C GLY A 79 4.75 0.75 7.00
N VAL A 80 5.50 1.17 8.01
CA VAL A 80 6.78 1.89 7.82
C VAL A 80 7.94 0.99 8.23
N ASN A 81 8.99 0.88 7.42
CA ASN A 81 10.23 0.19 7.80
C ASN A 81 11.42 1.07 7.43
N ALA A 82 12.26 1.38 8.42
CA ALA A 82 13.41 2.28 8.25
C ALA A 82 13.07 3.62 7.56
N GLY A 83 11.87 4.15 7.83
CA GLY A 83 11.37 5.40 7.22
C GLY A 83 10.75 5.25 5.83
N ASN A 84 10.71 4.05 5.26
CA ASN A 84 10.06 3.76 3.99
C ASN A 84 8.68 3.13 4.19
N LEU A 85 7.69 3.58 3.43
CA LEU A 85 6.40 2.93 3.34
C LEU A 85 6.58 1.59 2.62
N ILE A 86 6.15 0.50 3.24
CA ILE A 86 6.28 -0.84 2.67
C ILE A 86 4.95 -1.58 2.75
N PHE A 87 4.76 -2.50 1.80
CA PHE A 87 3.71 -3.51 1.90
C PHE A 87 3.99 -4.46 3.06
N THR A 88 2.98 -4.73 3.87
CA THR A 88 3.08 -5.60 5.04
C THR A 88 2.18 -6.80 4.96
N GLY A 89 1.08 -6.73 4.20
CA GLY A 89 0.16 -7.84 4.09
C GLY A 89 -0.93 -7.67 3.03
N LEU A 90 -1.63 -8.76 2.77
CA LEU A 90 -2.73 -8.90 1.82
C LEU A 90 -3.87 -9.65 2.52
N ARG A 91 -5.11 -9.20 2.34
CA ARG A 91 -6.30 -10.00 2.61
C ARG A 91 -7.07 -10.23 1.31
N VAL A 92 -7.35 -11.49 0.96
CA VAL A 92 -8.21 -11.83 -0.18
C VAL A 92 -9.67 -11.56 0.21
N THR A 93 -10.39 -10.75 -0.57
CA THR A 93 -11.75 -10.32 -0.19
C THR A 93 -12.74 -11.47 -0.14
N ASP A 94 -12.59 -12.44 -1.03
CA ASP A 94 -13.57 -13.52 -1.23
C ASP A 94 -13.46 -14.59 -0.15
N THR A 95 -12.24 -14.86 0.33
CA THR A 95 -11.95 -15.92 1.31
C THR A 95 -11.67 -15.38 2.71
N GLY A 96 -11.34 -14.10 2.84
CA GLY A 96 -10.87 -13.50 4.08
C GLY A 96 -9.46 -13.94 4.51
N ALA A 97 -8.77 -14.75 3.70
CA ALA A 97 -7.43 -15.22 4.01
C ALA A 97 -6.44 -14.04 4.05
N TYR A 98 -5.64 -13.95 5.12
CA TYR A 98 -4.63 -12.92 5.32
C TYR A 98 -3.23 -13.52 5.23
N TYR A 99 -2.35 -12.82 4.51
CA TYR A 99 -0.95 -13.17 4.30
C TYR A 99 -0.12 -11.92 4.58
N GLY A 100 0.84 -11.94 5.49
CA GLY A 100 1.59 -10.73 5.83
C GLY A 100 2.31 -10.78 7.17
N SER A 101 2.80 -9.63 7.61
CA SER A 101 3.47 -9.47 8.90
C SER A 101 2.53 -9.89 10.03
N ASP A 102 3.08 -10.61 11.01
CA ASP A 102 2.42 -11.01 12.27
C ASP A 102 2.18 -9.82 13.23
N THR A 103 1.97 -8.62 12.69
CA THR A 103 1.66 -7.45 13.51
C THR A 103 0.15 -7.37 13.75
N ASP A 104 -0.23 -7.34 15.02
CA ASP A 104 -1.61 -7.10 15.44
C ASP A 104 -2.01 -5.62 15.34
N SER A 105 -1.27 -4.80 14.58
CA SER A 105 -1.51 -3.36 14.52
C SER A 105 -2.82 -3.06 13.79
N PRO A 106 -3.82 -2.46 14.48
CA PRO A 106 -5.08 -2.05 13.85
C PRO A 106 -4.91 -0.83 12.93
N LEU A 107 -3.72 -0.21 12.93
CA LEU A 107 -3.41 1.01 12.17
C LEU A 107 -2.83 0.74 10.78
N LEU A 108 -2.69 -0.52 10.36
CA LEU A 108 -2.32 -0.83 8.98
C LEU A 108 -3.45 -0.39 8.05
N ALA A 109 -3.18 0.67 7.28
CA ALA A 109 -4.15 1.18 6.34
C ALA A 109 -4.30 0.23 5.14
N THR A 110 -5.54 0.08 4.67
CA THR A 110 -5.91 -0.81 3.58
C THR A 110 -6.18 -0.06 2.29
N MET A 111 -5.77 -0.63 1.17
CA MET A 111 -6.23 -0.22 -0.16
C MET A 111 -6.84 -1.42 -0.90
N HIS A 112 -7.98 -1.22 -1.57
CA HIS A 112 -8.59 -2.25 -2.40
C HIS A 112 -7.98 -2.25 -3.81
N LEU A 113 -7.45 -3.40 -4.21
CA LEU A 113 -6.81 -3.68 -5.49
C LEU A 113 -7.22 -5.07 -5.99
N THR A 114 -6.95 -5.36 -7.26
CA THR A 114 -6.91 -6.74 -7.76
C THR A 114 -5.61 -7.44 -7.34
N LEU A 115 -5.61 -8.78 -7.27
CA LEU A 115 -4.40 -9.56 -6.98
C LEU A 115 -3.25 -9.26 -7.95
N LYS A 116 -3.56 -8.99 -9.23
CA LYS A 116 -2.56 -8.63 -10.24
C LYS A 116 -1.96 -7.24 -10.01
N GLU A 117 -2.76 -6.27 -9.59
CA GLU A 117 -2.29 -4.94 -9.20
C GLU A 117 -1.40 -5.01 -7.96
N ALA A 118 -1.82 -5.77 -6.94
CA ALA A 118 -1.03 -6.02 -5.74
C ALA A 118 0.33 -6.68 -6.07
N GLN A 119 0.35 -7.70 -6.94
CA GLN A 119 1.58 -8.34 -7.42
C GLN A 119 2.52 -7.34 -8.11
N THR A 120 1.98 -6.52 -9.01
CA THR A 120 2.76 -5.53 -9.76
C THR A 120 3.37 -4.48 -8.84
N LEU A 121 2.59 -4.00 -7.88
CA LEU A 121 3.03 -3.05 -6.87
C LEU A 121 4.16 -3.64 -6.02
N PHE A 122 3.96 -4.86 -5.52
CA PHE A 122 4.94 -5.52 -4.66
C PHE A 122 6.27 -5.78 -5.37
N PHE A 123 6.20 -6.26 -6.63
CA PHE A 123 7.40 -6.45 -7.45
C PHE A 123 8.19 -5.13 -7.63
N LYS A 124 7.50 -4.03 -7.94
CA LYS A 124 8.13 -2.71 -8.09
C LYS A 124 8.78 -2.24 -6.78
N GLN A 125 8.08 -2.37 -5.65
CA GLN A 125 8.62 -1.99 -4.34
C GLN A 125 9.88 -2.79 -4.01
N ASN A 126 9.86 -4.11 -4.16
CA ASN A 126 11.04 -4.95 -3.90
C ASN A 126 12.22 -4.65 -4.83
N CYS A 127 11.99 -4.40 -6.12
CA CYS A 127 13.06 -3.98 -7.03
C CYS A 127 13.67 -2.63 -6.63
N THR A 128 12.89 -1.73 -6.03
CA THR A 128 13.35 -0.40 -5.61
C THR A 128 14.08 -0.46 -4.25
N LEU A 129 13.64 -1.33 -3.35
CA LEU A 129 14.26 -1.55 -2.04
C LEU A 129 15.56 -2.39 -2.10
N GLN A 130 15.79 -3.13 -3.19
CA GLN A 130 17.03 -3.88 -3.43
C GLN A 130 18.10 -3.06 -4.18
N ALA A 131 17.78 -1.84 -4.60
CA ALA A 131 18.71 -0.97 -5.30
C ALA A 131 19.52 -0.13 -4.28
N ASP A 132 20.42 -0.80 -3.56
CA ASP A 132 21.53 -0.20 -2.79
C ASP A 132 22.88 -0.64 -3.38
#